data_AF-A0A7Y6GB76-F1
#
_entry.id   AF-A0A7Y6GB76-F1
#
_cell.length_a   1.000
_cell.length_b   1.000
_cell.length_c   1.000
_cell.angle_alpha   90.00
_cell.angle_beta   90.00
_cell.angle_gamma   90.00
#
_symmetry.space_group_name_H-M   'P 1'
#
loop_
_entity.id
_entity.type
_entity.pdbx_description
1 polymer ?
#
loop_
_entity_poly.entity_id
_entity_poly.type
_entity_poly.pdbx_seq_one_letter_code
_entity_poly.pdbx_strand_id
1 'polypeptide(L)'
;MRTAESSRRSPGQVAVHEGEMGRHPDFGRLIRDEATDTVVCHVCGRGFRSLGAHVRVHDMTAAEYRREFGLLRSRALSARSFAREQSRARRAGYLASEDAQARFAAGRAMARSGELARKRWADTDTDTGNRAGTGTGTRADTSGRPDPDPAEARRVRRESLAAGRRTQARTADERTAAALRAAGFADLAQALRTLYIEREHSVEETARVLALGKGRLRRLLGEHGIGIRPSGQNSATGRHARVLLNDRAAAERVGTDDIAAWLRERAVEGATLRELAAATGRSVPWVAARIGPR
;
A
#
# COMPACT_ATOMS: atom_id res chain seq x y z
N MET A 1 -7.88 -59.65 -11.17
CA MET A 1 -8.99 -58.72 -10.85
C MET A 1 -8.73 -58.09 -9.49
N ARG A 2 -8.23 -56.84 -9.45
CA ARG A 2 -8.15 -56.02 -8.23
C ARG A 2 -8.78 -54.68 -8.57
N THR A 3 -9.90 -54.38 -7.96
CA THR A 3 -10.66 -53.14 -8.12
C THR A 3 -9.93 -52.02 -7.38
N ALA A 4 -9.52 -50.99 -8.13
CA ALA A 4 -8.94 -49.77 -7.58
C ALA A 4 -10.07 -48.86 -7.05
N GLU A 5 -10.15 -48.75 -5.74
CA GLU A 5 -11.03 -47.83 -5.03
C GLU A 5 -10.53 -46.40 -5.21
N SER A 6 -11.33 -45.61 -5.92
CA SER A 6 -11.06 -44.21 -6.23
C SER A 6 -11.34 -43.34 -4.99
N SER A 7 -10.28 -43.09 -4.21
CA SER A 7 -10.28 -42.14 -3.10
C SER A 7 -10.53 -40.71 -3.62
N ARG A 8 -11.78 -40.24 -3.50
CA ARG A 8 -12.15 -38.84 -3.74
C ARG A 8 -11.41 -37.94 -2.74
N ARG A 9 -10.42 -37.19 -3.21
CA ARG A 9 -9.76 -36.13 -2.43
C ARG A 9 -10.72 -34.93 -2.27
N SER A 10 -11.16 -34.69 -1.04
CA SER A 10 -11.84 -33.47 -0.63
C SER A 10 -10.96 -32.23 -0.85
N PRO A 11 -11.44 -31.17 -1.49
CA PRO A 11 -10.72 -29.90 -1.61
C PRO A 11 -11.04 -29.03 -0.39
N GLY A 12 -10.36 -29.26 0.73
CA GLY A 12 -10.61 -28.45 1.91
C GLY A 12 -9.74 -28.84 3.08
N GLN A 13 -8.55 -28.24 3.16
CA GLN A 13 -7.82 -27.84 4.37
C GLN A 13 -6.35 -27.70 4.02
N VAL A 14 -5.93 -26.49 3.66
CA VAL A 14 -4.52 -26.11 3.77
C VAL A 14 -4.44 -25.23 5.01
N ALA A 15 -3.64 -25.69 5.96
CA ALA A 15 -3.48 -25.14 7.30
C ALA A 15 -3.29 -23.62 7.27
N VAL A 16 -4.11 -22.94 8.07
CA VAL A 16 -3.95 -21.52 8.38
C VAL A 16 -2.79 -21.39 9.34
N HIS A 17 -1.71 -20.74 8.91
CA HIS A 17 -0.79 -20.11 9.84
C HIS A 17 -1.52 -18.94 10.51
N GLU A 18 -1.92 -19.15 11.75
CA GLU A 18 -2.39 -18.12 12.68
C GLU A 18 -1.18 -17.30 13.16
N GLY A 19 -0.66 -16.47 12.25
CA GLY A 19 0.31 -15.43 12.58
C GLY A 19 -0.41 -14.08 12.60
N GLU A 20 -0.46 -13.45 13.77
CA GLU A 20 -0.84 -12.05 14.00
C GLU A 20 -0.54 -11.14 12.80
N MET A 21 -1.58 -10.50 12.25
CA MET A 21 -1.53 -9.15 11.68
C MET A 21 -2.96 -8.72 11.27
N GLY A 22 -3.72 -8.20 12.23
CA GLY A 22 -5.00 -7.52 12.01
C GLY A 22 -4.87 -6.18 11.27
N ARG A 23 -4.15 -6.13 10.16
CA ARG A 23 -4.09 -4.96 9.27
C ARG A 23 -4.84 -5.27 7.98
N HIS A 24 -6.10 -4.85 7.97
CA HIS A 24 -6.84 -4.69 6.72
C HIS A 24 -6.05 -3.77 5.79
N PRO A 25 -5.92 -4.11 4.50
CA PRO A 25 -5.29 -3.24 3.54
C PRO A 25 -6.03 -1.90 3.43
N ASP A 26 -5.27 -0.83 3.24
CA ASP A 26 -5.83 0.49 2.96
C ASP A 26 -6.64 0.47 1.65
N PHE A 27 -7.66 1.32 1.57
CA PHE A 27 -8.45 1.50 0.34
C PHE A 27 -7.54 1.81 -0.86
N GLY A 28 -7.80 1.14 -1.98
CA GLY A 28 -7.01 1.24 -3.21
C GLY A 28 -5.69 0.47 -3.18
N ARG A 29 -5.32 -0.12 -2.04
CA ARG A 29 -4.06 -0.83 -1.86
C ARG A 29 -4.31 -2.30 -1.58
N LEU A 30 -3.71 -3.16 -2.40
CA LEU A 30 -3.69 -4.59 -2.15
C LEU A 30 -2.38 -4.98 -1.48
N ILE A 31 -2.43 -5.46 -0.24
CA ILE A 31 -1.25 -6.00 0.46
C ILE A 31 -0.97 -7.40 -0.05
N ARG A 32 0.31 -7.65 -0.33
CA ARG A 32 0.84 -8.96 -0.68
C ARG A 32 1.89 -9.31 0.35
N ASP A 33 1.73 -10.46 0.97
CA ASP A 33 2.77 -11.02 1.83
C ASP A 33 3.72 -11.80 0.94
N GLU A 34 4.99 -11.37 0.88
CA GLU A 34 6.01 -12.01 0.06
C GLU A 34 6.56 -13.28 0.70
N ALA A 35 6.53 -13.40 2.04
CA ALA A 35 7.02 -14.57 2.75
C ALA A 35 6.09 -15.77 2.55
N THR A 36 4.77 -15.52 2.59
CA THR A 36 3.76 -16.57 2.39
C THR A 36 3.23 -16.65 0.95
N ASP A 37 3.64 -15.72 0.08
CA ASP A 37 3.07 -15.47 -1.26
C ASP A 37 1.54 -15.48 -1.23
N THR A 38 0.95 -14.67 -0.35
CA THR A 38 -0.50 -14.51 -0.22
C THR A 38 -0.93 -13.07 -0.46
N VAL A 39 -2.24 -12.91 -0.71
CA VAL A 39 -2.90 -11.62 -0.88
C VAL A 39 -3.90 -11.44 0.26
N VAL A 40 -3.83 -10.31 0.94
CA VAL A 40 -4.67 -10.04 2.13
C VAL A 40 -6.05 -9.52 1.71
N CYS A 41 -7.10 -10.11 2.30
CA CYS A 41 -8.49 -9.68 2.11
C CYS A 41 -8.79 -8.40 2.90
N HIS A 42 -9.52 -7.47 2.30
CA HIS A 42 -9.95 -6.23 2.95
C HIS A 42 -11.15 -6.44 3.87
N VAL A 43 -11.95 -7.49 3.67
CA VAL A 43 -13.12 -7.77 4.52
C VAL A 43 -12.71 -8.49 5.79
N CYS A 44 -11.88 -9.53 5.69
CA CYS A 44 -11.57 -10.41 6.82
C CYS A 44 -10.10 -10.38 7.27
N GLY A 45 -9.22 -9.63 6.59
CA GLY A 45 -7.81 -9.48 6.99
C GLY A 45 -6.94 -10.72 6.77
N ARG A 46 -7.48 -11.83 6.27
CA ARG A 46 -6.75 -13.09 6.06
C ARG A 46 -6.00 -13.12 4.72
N GLY A 47 -4.88 -13.83 4.68
CA GLY A 47 -4.08 -14.06 3.47
C GLY A 47 -4.58 -15.23 2.62
N PHE A 48 -4.66 -15.05 1.30
CA PHE A 48 -5.09 -16.09 0.36
C PHE A 48 -4.23 -16.15 -0.91
N ARG A 49 -4.04 -17.34 -1.47
CA ARG A 49 -3.44 -17.53 -2.80
C ARG A 49 -4.35 -17.04 -3.94
N SER A 50 -5.66 -17.17 -3.77
CA SER A 50 -6.69 -16.71 -4.70
C SER A 50 -7.78 -15.94 -3.96
N LEU A 51 -7.54 -14.66 -3.74
CA LEU A 51 -8.52 -13.76 -3.13
C LEU A 51 -9.79 -13.66 -4.00
N GLY A 52 -9.66 -13.70 -5.32
CA GLY A 52 -10.81 -13.69 -6.24
C GLY A 52 -11.78 -14.86 -6.06
N ALA A 53 -11.31 -16.02 -5.55
CA ALA A 53 -12.20 -17.12 -5.19
C ALA A 53 -12.83 -16.90 -3.81
N HIS A 54 -12.03 -16.42 -2.85
CA HIS A 54 -12.46 -16.20 -1.48
C HIS A 54 -13.55 -15.13 -1.34
N VAL A 55 -13.50 -14.05 -2.12
CA VAL A 55 -14.47 -12.93 -1.99
C VAL A 55 -15.93 -13.34 -2.23
N ARG A 56 -16.17 -14.51 -2.84
CA ARG A 56 -17.52 -15.09 -2.95
C ARG A 56 -18.11 -15.50 -1.61
N VAL A 57 -17.29 -15.83 -0.62
CA VAL A 57 -17.71 -16.08 0.77
C VAL A 57 -18.27 -14.81 1.42
N HIS A 58 -17.96 -13.64 0.85
CA HIS A 58 -18.51 -12.35 1.24
C HIS A 58 -19.62 -11.89 0.29
N ASP A 59 -20.20 -12.79 -0.51
CA ASP A 59 -21.24 -12.49 -1.50
C ASP A 59 -20.83 -11.41 -2.52
N MET A 60 -19.52 -11.29 -2.78
CA MET A 60 -18.98 -10.35 -3.76
C MET A 60 -18.36 -11.08 -4.95
N THR A 61 -18.59 -10.54 -6.14
CA THR A 61 -17.76 -10.85 -7.30
C THR A 61 -16.40 -10.16 -7.20
N ALA A 62 -15.41 -10.66 -7.94
CA ALA A 62 -14.10 -10.00 -8.03
C ALA A 62 -14.18 -8.58 -8.60
N ALA A 63 -15.18 -8.27 -9.43
CA ALA A 63 -15.39 -6.93 -9.97
C ALA A 63 -15.97 -5.98 -8.92
N GLU A 64 -16.97 -6.44 -8.15
CA GLU A 64 -17.53 -5.71 -7.01
C GLU A 64 -16.48 -5.46 -5.95
N TYR A 65 -15.73 -6.48 -5.56
CA TYR A 65 -14.65 -6.35 -4.59
C TYR A 65 -13.63 -5.28 -5.00
N ARG A 66 -13.17 -5.28 -6.27
CA ARG A 66 -12.26 -4.24 -6.74
C ARG A 66 -12.87 -2.85 -6.69
N ARG A 67 -14.15 -2.71 -7.07
CA ARG A 67 -14.86 -1.42 -7.01
C ARG A 67 -14.99 -0.94 -5.57
N GLU A 68 -15.44 -1.81 -4.68
CA GLU A 68 -15.69 -1.52 -3.27
C GLU A 68 -14.42 -1.08 -2.55
N PHE A 69 -13.29 -1.72 -2.85
CA PHE A 69 -12.00 -1.42 -2.21
C PHE A 69 -11.09 -0.51 -3.05
N GLY A 70 -11.62 0.18 -4.07
CA GLY A 70 -10.88 1.16 -4.86
C GLY A 70 -9.71 0.60 -5.68
N LEU A 71 -9.69 -0.70 -5.94
CA LEU A 71 -8.66 -1.36 -6.72
C LEU A 71 -8.88 -1.12 -8.21
N LEU A 72 -7.78 -0.95 -8.96
CA LEU A 72 -7.84 -0.88 -10.43
C LEU A 72 -8.58 -2.10 -10.99
N ARG A 73 -9.40 -1.91 -12.03
CA ARG A 73 -10.20 -2.99 -12.65
C ARG A 73 -9.37 -4.21 -13.06
N SER A 74 -8.15 -3.96 -13.56
CA SER A 74 -7.18 -4.98 -14.00
C SER A 74 -6.30 -5.52 -12.87
N ARG A 75 -6.47 -5.06 -11.62
CA ARG A 75 -5.64 -5.50 -10.50
C ARG A 75 -5.83 -6.99 -10.24
N ALA A 76 -4.74 -7.75 -10.28
CA ALA A 76 -4.74 -9.16 -9.97
C ALA A 76 -5.05 -9.40 -8.48
N LEU A 77 -6.05 -10.24 -8.20
CA LEU A 77 -6.47 -10.68 -6.86
C LEU A 77 -5.91 -12.09 -6.54
N SER A 78 -4.77 -12.43 -7.11
CA SER A 78 -4.11 -13.72 -6.89
C SER A 78 -2.65 -13.50 -6.52
N ALA A 79 -2.10 -14.44 -5.77
CA ALA A 79 -0.67 -14.58 -5.51
C ALA A 79 0.13 -14.73 -6.81
N ARG A 80 1.42 -14.40 -6.76
CA ARG A 80 2.26 -14.41 -7.96
C ARG A 80 2.58 -15.85 -8.39
N SER A 81 2.90 -16.74 -7.45
CA SER A 81 3.12 -18.16 -7.76
C SER A 81 1.88 -18.78 -8.37
N PHE A 82 0.70 -18.52 -7.80
CA PHE A 82 -0.56 -19.09 -8.26
C PHE A 82 -0.92 -18.62 -9.67
N ALA A 83 -0.71 -17.34 -9.99
CA ALA A 83 -0.90 -16.84 -11.34
C ALA A 83 0.05 -17.50 -12.35
N ARG A 84 1.31 -17.72 -11.97
CA ARG A 84 2.31 -18.41 -12.82
C ARG A 84 1.96 -19.89 -13.03
N GLU A 85 1.56 -20.58 -11.97
CA GLU A 85 1.10 -21.98 -12.00
C GLU A 85 -0.10 -22.13 -12.94
N GLN A 86 -1.12 -21.28 -12.78
CA GLN A 86 -2.29 -21.28 -13.64
C GLN A 86 -1.92 -20.96 -15.11
N SER A 87 -1.01 -20.02 -15.35
CA SER A 87 -0.52 -19.72 -16.69
C SER A 87 0.20 -20.91 -17.33
N ARG A 88 1.03 -21.65 -16.58
CA ARG A 88 1.71 -22.85 -17.05
C ARG A 88 0.71 -23.95 -17.40
N ALA A 89 -0.25 -24.21 -16.51
CA ALA A 89 -1.29 -25.20 -16.74
C ALA A 89 -2.13 -24.89 -17.98
N ARG A 90 -2.54 -23.62 -18.16
CA ARG A 90 -3.28 -23.18 -19.36
C ARG A 90 -2.44 -23.34 -20.63
N ARG A 91 -1.16 -22.99 -20.59
CA ARG A 91 -0.25 -23.16 -21.73
C ARG A 91 -0.06 -24.63 -22.08
N ALA A 92 0.15 -25.48 -21.08
CA ALA A 92 0.27 -26.92 -21.29
C ALA A 92 -1.01 -27.51 -21.90
N GLY A 93 -2.19 -27.15 -21.36
CA GLY A 93 -3.47 -27.59 -21.92
C GLY A 93 -3.72 -27.09 -23.34
N TYR A 94 -3.31 -25.87 -23.66
CA TYR A 94 -3.36 -25.35 -25.03
C TYR A 94 -2.44 -26.13 -25.98
N LEU A 95 -1.20 -26.42 -25.57
CA LEU A 95 -0.26 -27.17 -26.40
C LEU A 95 -0.68 -28.62 -26.60
N ALA A 96 -1.35 -29.22 -25.62
CA ALA A 96 -1.82 -30.60 -25.68
C ALA A 96 -3.13 -30.81 -26.46
N SER A 97 -3.83 -29.73 -26.86
CA SER A 97 -5.15 -29.83 -27.51
C SER A 97 -5.17 -29.14 -28.87
N GLU A 98 -5.25 -29.94 -29.93
CA GLU A 98 -5.42 -29.44 -31.30
C GLU A 98 -6.73 -28.65 -31.47
N ASP A 99 -7.82 -29.13 -30.87
CA ASP A 99 -9.10 -28.41 -30.84
C ASP A 99 -8.99 -27.01 -30.23
N ALA A 100 -8.27 -26.88 -29.10
CA ALA A 100 -8.03 -25.58 -28.49
C ALA A 100 -7.23 -24.69 -29.45
N GLN A 101 -6.18 -25.22 -30.06
CA GLN A 101 -5.36 -24.49 -31.04
C GLN A 101 -6.16 -24.01 -32.24
N ALA A 102 -7.02 -24.88 -32.81
CA ALA A 102 -7.90 -24.56 -33.92
C ALA A 102 -8.89 -23.44 -33.56
N ARG A 103 -9.54 -23.53 -32.39
CA ARG A 103 -10.45 -22.48 -31.90
C ARG A 103 -9.75 -21.14 -31.71
N PHE A 104 -8.56 -21.13 -31.13
CA PHE A 104 -7.76 -19.91 -30.99
C PHE A 104 -7.26 -19.36 -32.33
N ALA A 105 -6.91 -20.23 -33.29
CA ALA A 105 -6.51 -19.83 -34.63
C ALA A 105 -7.67 -19.14 -35.37
N ALA A 106 -8.88 -19.73 -35.33
CA ALA A 106 -10.10 -19.12 -35.86
C ALA A 106 -10.37 -17.76 -35.19
N GLY A 107 -10.25 -17.69 -33.86
CA GLY A 107 -10.37 -16.43 -33.11
C GLY A 107 -9.38 -15.35 -33.56
N ARG A 108 -8.11 -15.71 -33.76
CA ARG A 108 -7.09 -14.78 -34.27
C ARG A 108 -7.38 -14.32 -35.69
N ALA A 109 -7.87 -15.20 -36.56
CA ALA A 109 -8.26 -14.85 -37.92
C ALA A 109 -9.41 -13.82 -37.91
N MET A 110 -10.45 -14.06 -37.10
CA MET A 110 -11.56 -13.12 -36.92
C MET A 110 -11.11 -11.77 -36.31
N ALA A 111 -10.12 -11.78 -35.42
CA ALA A 111 -9.57 -10.54 -34.86
C ALA A 111 -8.83 -9.72 -35.93
N ARG A 112 -7.98 -10.37 -36.74
CA ARG A 112 -7.20 -9.71 -37.80
C ARG A 112 -8.08 -9.21 -38.94
N SER A 113 -9.12 -9.96 -39.31
CA SER A 113 -10.07 -9.56 -40.35
C SER A 113 -11.00 -8.42 -39.90
N GLY A 114 -10.93 -7.99 -38.64
CA GLY A 114 -11.85 -7.02 -38.05
C GLY A 114 -13.25 -7.58 -37.81
N GLU A 115 -13.48 -8.87 -38.05
CA GLU A 115 -14.79 -9.51 -37.88
C GLU A 115 -15.25 -9.49 -36.42
N LEU A 116 -14.33 -9.64 -35.46
CA LEU A 116 -14.67 -9.47 -34.04
C LEU A 116 -15.13 -8.04 -33.71
N ALA A 117 -14.53 -7.03 -34.34
CA ALA A 117 -14.98 -5.65 -34.20
C ALA A 117 -16.36 -5.49 -34.86
N ARG A 118 -16.53 -5.91 -36.11
CA ARG A 118 -17.83 -5.84 -36.79
C ARG A 118 -18.95 -6.55 -36.02
N LYS A 119 -18.71 -7.74 -35.48
CA LYS A 119 -19.66 -8.46 -34.63
C LYS A 119 -19.99 -7.68 -33.35
N ARG A 120 -18.97 -7.15 -32.65
CA ARG A 120 -19.18 -6.32 -31.46
C ARG A 120 -20.01 -5.06 -31.76
N TRP A 121 -19.81 -4.44 -32.93
CA TRP A 121 -20.52 -3.23 -33.33
C TRP A 121 -21.93 -3.53 -33.83
N ALA A 122 -22.11 -4.63 -34.56
CA ALA A 122 -23.42 -5.15 -34.96
C ALA A 122 -24.27 -5.53 -33.74
N ASP A 123 -23.66 -6.10 -32.70
CA ASP A 123 -24.30 -6.40 -31.41
C ASP A 123 -24.68 -5.13 -30.63
N THR A 124 -23.94 -4.02 -30.79
CA THR A 124 -24.29 -2.73 -30.16
C THR A 124 -25.30 -1.91 -30.96
N ASP A 125 -25.32 -2.01 -32.29
CA ASP A 125 -26.30 -1.33 -33.14
C ASP A 125 -27.69 -1.99 -33.07
N THR A 126 -27.74 -3.31 -32.83
CA THR A 126 -29.00 -4.02 -32.62
C THR A 126 -29.65 -3.76 -31.26
N ASP A 127 -28.92 -3.27 -30.25
CA ASP A 127 -29.44 -2.99 -28.91
C ASP A 127 -30.10 -1.58 -28.78
N THR A 128 -30.02 -0.75 -29.83
CA THR A 128 -30.68 0.59 -29.84
C THR A 128 -32.07 0.57 -30.49
N GLY A 129 -32.48 -0.53 -31.14
CA GLY A 129 -33.67 -0.52 -32.01
C GLY A 129 -34.67 -1.67 -31.91
N ASN A 130 -34.35 -2.85 -31.36
CA ASN A 130 -35.31 -3.96 -31.44
C ASN A 130 -35.12 -5.01 -30.33
N ARG A 131 -35.63 -4.72 -29.12
CA ARG A 131 -35.79 -5.74 -28.06
C ARG A 131 -37.14 -6.45 -28.24
N ALA A 132 -37.26 -7.22 -29.32
CA ALA A 132 -38.34 -8.19 -29.50
C ALA A 132 -37.78 -9.44 -30.17
N GLY A 133 -37.66 -10.51 -29.39
CA GLY A 133 -37.74 -11.88 -29.91
C GLY A 133 -36.43 -12.57 -30.32
N THR A 134 -36.17 -13.66 -29.60
CA THR A 134 -35.47 -14.88 -30.06
C THR A 134 -33.94 -14.87 -30.14
N GLY A 135 -33.31 -15.01 -28.96
CA GLY A 135 -31.95 -15.52 -28.81
C GLY A 135 -31.93 -16.73 -27.86
N THR A 136 -32.21 -17.92 -28.39
CA THR A 136 -32.05 -19.22 -27.73
C THR A 136 -30.57 -19.48 -27.47
N GLY A 137 -30.11 -19.13 -26.27
CA GLY A 137 -28.76 -19.41 -25.79
C GLY A 137 -28.73 -19.40 -24.27
N THR A 138 -28.85 -20.60 -23.69
CA THR A 138 -28.95 -20.91 -22.26
C THR A 138 -27.82 -20.28 -21.44
N ARG A 139 -27.99 -19.03 -21.02
CA ARG A 139 -27.26 -18.42 -19.90
C ARG A 139 -28.23 -18.34 -18.74
N ALA A 140 -27.82 -18.90 -17.60
CA ALA A 140 -28.58 -18.87 -16.37
C ALA A 140 -29.05 -17.44 -16.07
N ASP A 141 -30.37 -17.36 -15.91
CA ASP A 141 -31.21 -16.18 -15.80
C ASP A 141 -30.76 -15.26 -14.66
N THR A 142 -30.29 -14.07 -15.02
CA THR A 142 -30.13 -12.92 -14.12
C THR A 142 -30.76 -11.67 -14.74
N SER A 143 -31.69 -11.85 -15.70
CA SER A 143 -32.26 -10.80 -16.55
C SER A 143 -33.37 -9.97 -15.89
N GLY A 144 -33.71 -10.22 -14.63
CA GLY A 144 -34.79 -9.51 -13.94
C GLY A 144 -34.40 -8.20 -13.27
N ARG A 145 -33.13 -7.77 -13.29
CA ARG A 145 -32.72 -6.55 -12.57
C ARG A 145 -32.81 -5.34 -13.50
N PRO A 146 -33.77 -4.41 -13.28
CA PRO A 146 -33.85 -3.19 -14.08
C PRO A 146 -32.52 -2.44 -13.99
N ASP A 147 -32.03 -1.96 -15.14
CA ASP A 147 -30.81 -1.16 -15.20
C ASP A 147 -31.03 0.09 -14.33
N PRO A 148 -30.23 0.31 -13.27
CA PRO A 148 -30.46 1.43 -12.37
C PRO A 148 -30.31 2.73 -13.15
N ASP A 149 -31.24 3.66 -12.94
CA ASP A 149 -31.19 5.00 -13.52
C ASP A 149 -29.77 5.58 -13.36
N PRO A 150 -29.11 6.07 -14.44
CA PRO A 150 -27.78 6.67 -14.36
C PRO A 150 -27.64 7.76 -13.28
N ALA A 151 -28.70 8.50 -12.96
CA ALA A 151 -28.70 9.48 -11.88
C ALA A 151 -28.65 8.80 -10.50
N GLU A 152 -29.45 7.75 -10.29
CA GLU A 152 -29.41 6.91 -9.10
C GLU A 152 -28.05 6.23 -8.91
N ALA A 153 -27.46 5.67 -9.97
CA ALA A 153 -26.14 5.08 -9.91
C ALA A 153 -25.05 6.09 -9.50
N ARG A 154 -25.16 7.35 -9.94
CA ARG A 154 -24.26 8.44 -9.50
C ARG A 154 -24.49 8.82 -8.04
N ARG A 155 -25.74 8.87 -7.58
CA ARG A 155 -26.11 9.16 -6.19
C ARG A 155 -25.55 8.10 -5.25
N VAL A 156 -25.82 6.82 -5.53
CA VAL A 156 -25.30 5.67 -4.76
C VAL A 156 -23.78 5.68 -4.73
N ARG A 157 -23.11 5.96 -5.86
CA ARG A 157 -21.64 6.09 -5.89
C ARG A 157 -21.13 7.22 -4.99
N ARG A 158 -21.79 8.39 -5.01
CA ARG A 158 -21.40 9.54 -4.17
C ARG A 158 -21.58 9.21 -2.69
N GLU A 159 -22.67 8.57 -2.32
CA GLU A 159 -22.96 8.13 -0.95
C GLU A 159 -21.97 7.08 -0.46
N SER A 160 -21.64 6.08 -1.28
CA SER A 160 -20.61 5.08 -0.98
C SER A 160 -19.23 5.74 -0.77
N LEU A 161 -18.82 6.66 -1.64
CA LEU A 161 -17.57 7.42 -1.46
C LEU A 161 -17.59 8.31 -0.21
N ALA A 162 -18.74 8.87 0.16
CA ALA A 162 -18.89 9.64 1.39
C ALA A 162 -18.79 8.73 2.61
N ALA A 163 -19.42 7.55 2.59
CA ALA A 163 -19.32 6.55 3.64
C ALA A 163 -17.87 6.06 3.83
N GLY A 164 -17.17 5.75 2.74
CA GLY A 164 -15.75 5.38 2.78
C GLY A 164 -14.88 6.47 3.39
N ARG A 165 -15.12 7.75 3.03
CA ARG A 165 -14.41 8.89 3.64
C ARG A 165 -14.69 9.04 5.13
N ARG A 166 -15.93 8.80 5.59
CA ARG A 166 -16.27 8.81 7.03
C ARG A 166 -15.55 7.70 7.79
N THR A 167 -15.52 6.49 7.25
CA THR A 167 -14.81 5.36 7.86
C THR A 167 -13.31 5.64 7.97
N GLN A 168 -12.69 6.14 6.91
CA GLN A 168 -11.27 6.51 6.92
C GLN A 168 -10.96 7.62 7.92
N ALA A 169 -11.82 8.63 8.01
CA ALA A 169 -11.68 9.71 9.00
C ALA A 169 -11.70 9.15 10.43
N ARG A 170 -12.69 8.32 10.76
CA ARG A 170 -12.79 7.66 12.07
C ARG A 170 -11.56 6.82 12.41
N THR A 171 -11.10 5.98 11.48
CA THR A 171 -9.87 5.17 11.70
C THR A 171 -8.62 6.04 11.83
N ALA A 172 -8.54 7.18 11.15
CA ALA A 172 -7.46 8.13 11.35
C ALA A 172 -7.54 8.78 12.75
N ASP A 173 -8.73 9.14 13.21
CA ASP A 173 -8.95 9.74 14.53
C ASP A 173 -8.66 8.75 15.67
N GLU A 174 -9.07 7.49 15.52
CA GLU A 174 -8.73 6.41 16.46
C GLU A 174 -7.22 6.19 16.56
N ARG A 175 -6.50 6.21 15.43
CA ARG A 175 -5.03 6.11 15.41
C ARG A 175 -4.36 7.29 16.10
N THR A 176 -4.83 8.52 15.83
CA THR A 176 -4.32 9.72 16.51
C THR A 176 -4.61 9.67 18.01
N ALA A 177 -5.81 9.24 18.41
CA ALA A 177 -6.17 9.08 19.82
C ALA A 177 -5.29 8.02 20.52
N ALA A 178 -5.01 6.91 19.86
CA ALA A 178 -4.10 5.89 20.37
C ALA A 178 -2.67 6.42 20.50
N ALA A 179 -2.18 7.18 19.51
CA ALA A 179 -0.86 7.79 19.54
C ALA A 179 -0.72 8.84 20.66
N LEU A 180 -1.76 9.65 20.90
CA LEU A 180 -1.81 10.61 22.02
C LEU A 180 -1.68 9.90 23.36
N ARG A 181 -2.48 8.84 23.58
CA ARG A 181 -2.41 8.03 24.80
C ARG A 181 -1.03 7.38 24.97
N ALA A 182 -0.48 6.79 23.91
CA ALA A 182 0.83 6.15 23.95
C ALA A 182 1.96 7.14 24.26
N ALA A 183 1.82 8.40 23.82
CA ALA A 183 2.77 9.47 24.12
C ALA A 183 2.50 10.21 25.44
N GLY A 184 1.46 9.83 26.19
CA GLY A 184 1.13 10.41 27.50
C GLY A 184 0.46 11.77 27.45
N PHE A 185 -0.19 12.14 26.33
CA PHE A 185 -0.92 13.40 26.21
C PHE A 185 -2.43 13.20 26.44
N ALA A 186 -3.05 14.11 27.18
CA ALA A 186 -4.47 14.07 27.46
C ALA A 186 -5.31 14.50 26.24
N ASP A 187 -4.82 15.51 25.51
CA ASP A 187 -5.47 16.02 24.31
C ASP A 187 -4.47 16.48 23.24
N LEU A 188 -5.00 16.72 22.04
CA LEU A 188 -4.22 17.08 20.87
C LEU A 188 -3.60 18.48 20.99
N ALA A 189 -4.29 19.44 21.61
CA ALA A 189 -3.80 20.82 21.71
C ALA A 189 -2.57 20.88 22.64
N GLN A 190 -2.64 20.19 23.78
CA GLN A 190 -1.53 20.00 24.71
C GLN A 190 -0.36 19.33 23.99
N ALA A 191 -0.61 18.22 23.28
CA ALA A 191 0.42 17.50 22.56
C ALA A 191 1.14 18.36 21.52
N LEU A 192 0.39 19.17 20.76
CA LEU A 192 0.96 20.07 19.76
C LEU A 192 1.85 21.14 20.40
N ARG A 193 1.41 21.77 21.50
CA ARG A 193 2.21 22.79 22.21
C ARG A 193 3.48 22.16 22.79
N THR A 194 3.36 21.05 23.51
CA THR A 194 4.51 20.41 24.14
C THR A 194 5.50 19.88 23.10
N LEU A 195 5.05 19.15 22.09
CA LEU A 195 5.96 18.59 21.09
C LEU A 195 6.58 19.70 20.21
N TYR A 196 5.76 20.61 19.69
CA TYR A 196 6.21 21.57 18.68
C TYR A 196 6.84 22.83 19.27
N ILE A 197 6.35 23.34 20.39
CA ILE A 197 6.87 24.57 21.01
C ILE A 197 7.91 24.23 22.07
N GLU A 198 7.53 23.47 23.10
CA GLU A 198 8.42 23.23 24.25
C GLU A 198 9.60 22.32 23.90
N ARG A 199 9.35 21.22 23.18
CA ARG A 199 10.40 20.28 22.75
C ARG A 199 11.02 20.63 21.39
N GLU A 200 10.48 21.65 20.74
CA GLU A 200 10.89 22.15 19.43
C GLU A 200 10.99 21.09 18.31
N HIS A 201 10.16 20.03 18.37
CA HIS A 201 10.12 18.99 17.34
C HIS A 201 9.85 19.59 15.95
N SER A 202 10.40 18.97 14.90
CA SER A 202 10.03 19.37 13.53
C SER A 202 8.56 19.02 13.23
N VAL A 203 8.00 19.59 12.16
CA VAL A 203 6.66 19.22 11.68
C VAL A 203 6.62 17.72 11.35
N GLU A 204 7.68 17.21 10.72
CA GLU A 204 7.86 15.79 10.42
C GLU A 204 7.85 14.91 11.66
N GLU A 205 8.62 15.27 12.69
CA GLU A 205 8.75 14.50 13.92
C GLU A 205 7.41 14.50 14.68
N THR A 206 6.81 15.68 14.84
CA THR A 206 5.51 15.84 15.49
C THR A 206 4.42 15.04 14.77
N ALA A 207 4.42 15.06 13.43
CA ALA A 207 3.49 14.28 12.62
C ALA A 207 3.66 12.77 12.85
N ARG A 208 4.90 12.30 12.96
CA ARG A 208 5.20 10.88 13.22
C ARG A 208 4.73 10.46 14.60
N VAL A 209 5.07 11.22 15.64
CA VAL A 209 4.68 10.94 17.03
C VAL A 209 3.16 10.87 17.19
N LEU A 210 2.43 11.77 16.51
CA LEU A 210 0.96 11.83 16.61
C LEU A 210 0.23 10.96 15.56
N ALA A 211 0.97 10.18 14.76
CA ALA A 211 0.44 9.39 13.64
C ALA A 211 -0.43 10.21 12.66
N LEU A 212 -0.05 11.47 12.42
CA LEU A 212 -0.75 12.42 11.54
C LEU A 212 -0.06 12.54 10.18
N GLY A 213 -0.83 12.85 9.14
CA GLY A 213 -0.29 13.34 7.88
C GLY A 213 0.21 14.79 8.03
N LYS A 214 1.30 15.16 7.34
CA LYS A 214 1.90 16.51 7.42
C LYS A 214 0.91 17.64 7.12
N GLY A 215 0.07 17.49 6.10
CA GLY A 215 -0.94 18.48 5.74
C GLY A 215 -2.00 18.66 6.83
N ARG A 216 -2.43 17.55 7.46
CA ARG A 216 -3.36 17.57 8.59
C ARG A 216 -2.74 18.26 9.81
N LEU A 217 -1.49 17.95 10.13
CA LEU A 217 -0.76 18.59 11.23
C LEU A 217 -0.66 20.11 11.03
N ARG A 218 -0.31 20.59 9.84
CA ARG A 218 -0.22 22.03 9.56
C ARG A 218 -1.55 22.75 9.78
N ARG A 219 -2.65 22.13 9.34
CA ARG A 219 -3.99 22.68 9.58
C ARG A 219 -4.32 22.73 11.07
N LEU A 220 -4.05 21.66 11.81
CA LEU A 220 -4.27 21.61 13.26
C LEU A 220 -3.44 22.64 14.03
N LEU A 221 -2.17 22.85 13.64
CA LEU A 221 -1.34 23.92 14.21
C LEU A 221 -2.03 25.29 14.03
N GLY A 222 -2.54 25.58 12.83
CA GLY A 222 -3.32 26.79 12.57
C GLY A 222 -4.62 26.89 13.38
N GLU A 223 -5.41 25.81 13.42
CA GLU A 223 -6.67 25.72 14.18
C GLU A 223 -6.45 25.98 15.69
N HIS A 224 -5.28 25.60 16.24
CA HIS A 224 -4.92 25.83 17.64
C HIS A 224 -4.09 27.12 17.87
N GLY A 225 -3.97 27.99 16.86
CA GLY A 225 -3.25 29.26 16.97
C GLY A 225 -1.73 29.12 17.10
N ILE A 226 -1.17 27.99 16.68
CA ILE A 226 0.26 27.70 16.73
C ILE A 226 0.87 28.07 15.38
N GLY A 227 1.64 29.17 15.35
CA GLY A 227 2.35 29.62 14.16
C GLY A 227 3.34 28.56 13.67
N ILE A 228 3.31 28.27 12.36
CA ILE A 228 4.31 27.39 11.74
C ILE A 228 5.62 28.16 11.66
N ARG A 229 6.70 27.58 12.19
CA ARG A 229 8.05 28.14 12.11
C ARG A 229 8.43 28.37 10.64
N PRO A 230 9.03 29.53 10.29
CA PRO A 230 9.49 29.80 8.94
C PRO A 230 10.46 28.72 8.45
N SER A 231 10.36 28.39 7.16
CA SER A 231 11.37 27.56 6.51
C SER A 231 12.76 28.18 6.68
N GLY A 232 13.73 27.40 7.17
CA GLY A 232 15.10 27.86 7.40
C GLY A 232 15.44 28.18 8.88
N GLN A 233 14.44 28.42 9.73
CA GLN A 233 14.67 28.51 11.17
C GLN A 233 14.73 27.11 11.78
N ASN A 234 15.96 26.57 11.89
CA ASN A 234 16.19 25.28 12.55
C ASN A 234 15.93 25.45 14.06
N SER A 235 15.11 24.61 14.68
CA SER A 235 15.02 24.51 16.15
C SER A 235 16.37 24.14 16.76
N ALA A 236 16.60 24.46 18.03
CA ALA A 236 17.77 23.98 18.77
C ALA A 236 17.84 22.44 18.73
N THR A 237 16.71 21.76 18.92
CA THR A 237 16.59 20.31 18.75
C THR A 237 17.01 19.85 17.36
N GLY A 238 16.55 20.55 16.31
CA GLY A 238 16.91 20.24 14.92
C GLY A 238 18.39 20.49 14.60
N ARG A 239 18.99 21.54 15.17
CA ARG A 239 20.43 21.80 15.06
C ARG A 239 21.24 20.69 15.75
N HIS A 240 20.84 20.30 16.97
CA HIS A 240 21.49 19.23 17.73
C HIS A 240 21.40 17.88 17.01
N ALA A 241 20.23 17.50 16.51
CA ALA A 241 20.06 16.25 15.75
C ALA A 241 20.96 16.20 14.49
N ARG A 242 21.13 17.33 13.80
CA ARG A 242 22.02 17.40 12.63
C ARG A 242 23.50 17.32 13.02
N VAL A 243 23.88 17.90 14.16
CA VAL A 243 25.20 17.73 14.75
C VAL A 243 25.47 16.25 15.02
N LEU A 244 24.56 15.56 15.73
CA LEU A 244 24.70 14.13 16.03
C LEU A 244 24.77 13.25 14.78
N LEU A 245 23.94 13.52 13.75
CA LEU A 245 24.02 12.80 12.48
C LEU A 245 25.35 13.02 11.77
N ASN A 246 25.88 14.24 11.83
CA ASN A 246 27.17 14.54 11.24
C ASN A 246 28.31 13.88 12.00
N ASP A 247 28.23 13.85 13.33
CA ASP A 247 29.18 13.18 14.22
C ASP A 247 29.20 11.68 13.95
N ARG A 248 28.02 11.03 13.91
CA ARG A 248 27.90 9.60 13.60
C ARG A 248 28.50 9.26 12.23
N ALA A 249 28.14 10.01 11.20
CA ALA A 249 28.67 9.75 9.85
C ALA A 249 30.19 9.98 9.75
N ALA A 250 30.76 10.87 10.58
CA ALA A 250 32.21 11.03 10.68
C ALA A 250 32.85 9.87 11.45
N ALA A 251 32.19 9.39 12.51
CA ALA A 251 32.61 8.25 13.33
C ALA A 251 32.67 6.95 12.52
N GLU A 252 31.60 6.66 11.76
CA GLU A 252 31.51 5.52 10.84
C GLU A 252 32.63 5.51 9.81
N ARG A 253 33.01 6.68 9.27
CA ARG A 253 34.06 6.80 8.26
C ARG A 253 35.45 6.43 8.79
N VAL A 254 35.73 6.75 10.05
CA VAL A 254 37.04 6.47 10.67
C VAL A 254 37.03 5.21 11.54
N GLY A 255 35.91 4.47 11.57
CA GLY A 255 35.78 3.22 12.30
C GLY A 255 35.79 3.38 13.83
N THR A 256 35.16 4.44 14.34
CA THR A 256 35.05 4.71 15.79
C THR A 256 33.61 4.94 16.22
N ASP A 257 33.32 4.73 17.51
CA ASP A 257 32.02 5.03 18.13
C ASP A 257 31.96 6.45 18.72
N ASP A 258 33.11 7.02 19.12
CA ASP A 258 33.22 8.37 19.68
C ASP A 258 34.19 9.21 18.85
N ILE A 259 33.62 9.96 17.91
CA ILE A 259 34.41 10.83 17.03
C ILE A 259 35.18 11.92 17.78
N ALA A 260 34.66 12.41 18.92
CA ALA A 260 35.32 13.47 19.66
C ALA A 260 36.54 12.94 20.41
N ALA A 261 36.45 11.74 21.00
CA ALA A 261 37.59 11.06 21.61
C ALA A 261 38.67 10.76 20.56
N TRP A 262 38.29 10.17 19.43
CA TRP A 262 39.21 9.86 18.33
C TRP A 262 39.95 11.11 17.81
N LEU A 263 39.24 12.23 17.63
CA LEU A 263 39.85 13.50 17.21
C LEU A 263 40.88 14.03 18.21
N ARG A 264 40.62 13.92 19.51
CA ARG A 264 41.55 14.38 20.56
C ARG A 264 42.79 13.50 20.68
N GLU A 265 42.63 12.18 20.58
CA GLU A 265 43.73 11.22 20.59
C GLU A 265 44.69 11.46 19.41
N ARG A 266 44.13 11.57 18.20
CA ARG A 266 44.89 11.90 16.98
C ARG A 266 45.53 13.29 17.08
N ALA A 267 44.79 14.21 17.70
CA ALA A 267 45.23 15.45 18.32
C ALA A 267 46.64 15.39 18.94
N VAL A 268 46.72 14.61 20.01
CA VAL A 268 47.88 14.46 20.91
C VAL A 268 49.06 13.80 20.21
N GLU A 269 48.79 12.89 19.29
CA GLU A 269 49.82 12.23 18.49
C GLU A 269 50.36 13.09 17.33
N GLY A 270 49.94 14.34 17.23
CA GLY A 270 50.52 15.33 16.32
C GLY A 270 49.77 15.52 15.00
N ALA A 271 48.59 14.94 14.82
CA ALA A 271 47.80 15.15 13.61
C ALA A 271 47.37 16.63 13.46
N THR A 272 47.50 17.15 12.25
CA THR A 272 47.04 18.50 11.91
C THR A 272 45.53 18.54 11.72
N LEU A 273 44.91 19.70 11.93
CA LEU A 273 43.47 19.87 11.71
C LEU A 273 43.04 19.53 10.26
N ARG A 274 43.93 19.73 9.28
CA ARG A 274 43.66 19.43 7.87
C ARG A 274 43.63 17.93 7.60
N GLU A 275 44.53 17.15 8.21
CA GLU A 275 44.53 15.68 8.11
C GLU A 275 43.29 15.09 8.78
N LEU A 276 42.92 15.58 9.97
CA LEU A 276 41.71 15.16 10.67
C LEU A 276 40.44 15.49 9.87
N ALA A 277 40.39 16.67 9.26
CA ALA A 277 39.30 17.08 8.38
C ALA A 277 39.19 16.15 7.15
N ALA A 278 40.32 15.82 6.52
CA ALA A 278 40.36 14.89 5.38
C ALA A 278 39.89 13.48 5.78
N ALA A 279 40.40 12.93 6.89
CA ALA A 279 40.05 11.59 7.38
C ALA A 279 38.55 11.46 7.71
N THR A 280 37.98 12.47 8.36
CA THR A 280 36.55 12.49 8.72
C THR A 280 35.66 12.93 7.56
N GLY A 281 36.22 13.46 6.47
CA GLY A 281 35.51 14.12 5.37
C GLY A 281 34.63 15.27 5.86
N ARG A 282 35.15 16.07 6.81
CA ARG A 282 34.51 17.26 7.38
C ARG A 282 35.39 18.49 7.19
N SER A 283 34.87 19.67 7.51
CA SER A 283 35.63 20.92 7.40
C SER A 283 36.54 21.14 8.60
N VAL A 284 37.63 21.88 8.42
CA VAL A 284 38.55 22.25 9.50
C VAL A 284 37.84 22.94 10.68
N PRO A 285 36.92 23.91 10.48
CA PRO A 285 36.18 24.50 11.59
C PRO A 285 35.33 23.50 12.38
N TRP A 286 34.75 22.51 11.71
CA TRP A 286 33.94 21.47 12.36
C TRP A 286 34.80 20.61 13.28
N VAL A 287 36.02 20.27 12.86
CA VAL A 287 37.00 19.51 13.65
C VAL A 287 37.49 20.34 14.83
N ALA A 288 37.90 21.59 14.60
CA ALA A 288 38.38 22.49 15.64
C ALA A 288 37.35 22.66 16.76
N ALA A 289 36.07 22.81 16.42
CA ALA A 289 34.99 22.95 17.39
C ALA A 289 34.80 21.74 18.33
N ARG A 290 35.27 20.54 17.95
CA ARG A 290 35.13 19.30 18.74
C ARG A 290 36.36 18.96 19.58
N ILE A 291 37.53 19.40 19.13
CA ILE A 291 38.77 19.27 19.89
C ILE A 291 38.76 20.26 21.06
N GLY A 292 38.16 21.44 20.87
CA GLY A 292 38.18 22.54 21.83
C GLY A 292 39.41 23.43 21.65
N PRO A 293 39.56 24.49 22.46
CA PRO A 293 40.77 25.29 22.48
C PRO A 293 41.97 24.40 22.86
N ARG A 294 43.04 24.51 22.08
CA ARG A 294 44.33 23.89 22.38
C ARG A 294 45.12 24.73 23.37
#